data_AF-A0A7Z0WF99-F1
#
_entry.id   AF-A0A7Z0WF99-F1
#
_cell.length_a   1.000
_cell.length_b   1.000
_cell.length_c   1.000
_cell.angle_alpha   90.00
_cell.angle_beta   90.00
_cell.angle_gamma   90.00
#
_symmetry.space_group_name_H-M   'P 1'
#
loop_
_entity.id
_entity.type
_entity.pdbx_description
1 polymer ?
#
loop_
_entity_poly.entity_id
_entity_poly.type
_entity_poly.pdbx_seq_one_letter_code
_entity_poly.pdbx_strand_id
1 'polypeptide(L)'
;MAIKDAVPDIRPRAGHDLLVGIDGVLPRIGQPDADGDLAAEDLMTALVRCATCGDISRIREQAAAVRLAAAQLRAGLFERAAAELRLVRADLLP
;
A
#
# COMPACT_ATOMS: atom_id res chain seq x y z
N MET A 1 -3.99 -15.53 36.72
CA MET A 1 -4.74 -16.00 35.53
C MET A 1 -4.71 -14.87 34.52
N ALA A 2 -3.73 -14.89 33.61
CA ALA A 2 -3.57 -13.82 32.63
C ALA A 2 -4.66 -13.98 31.58
N ILE A 3 -5.53 -12.98 31.46
CA ILE A 3 -6.39 -12.85 30.28
C ILE A 3 -5.40 -12.65 29.13
N LYS A 4 -5.13 -13.72 28.36
CA LYS A 4 -4.67 -13.55 27.00
C LYS A 4 -5.84 -12.91 26.31
N ASP A 5 -5.84 -11.57 26.27
CA ASP A 5 -6.55 -10.81 25.27
C ASP A 5 -6.02 -11.34 23.94
N ALA A 6 -6.62 -12.42 23.46
CA ALA A 6 -6.64 -12.75 22.06
C ALA A 6 -7.46 -11.62 21.45
N VAL A 7 -6.81 -10.46 21.27
CA VAL A 7 -7.27 -9.42 20.37
C VAL A 7 -7.58 -10.21 19.10
N PRO A 8 -8.86 -10.32 18.72
CA PRO A 8 -9.21 -11.12 17.56
C PRO A 8 -8.30 -10.65 16.44
N ASP A 9 -7.70 -11.60 15.73
CA ASP A 9 -6.82 -11.35 14.60
C ASP A 9 -7.66 -10.86 13.40
N ILE A 10 -8.37 -9.75 13.66
CA ILE A 10 -8.97 -8.92 12.65
C ILE A 10 -7.75 -8.28 12.02
N ARG A 11 -7.38 -8.79 10.83
CA ARG A 11 -6.29 -8.25 10.01
C ARG A 11 -6.28 -6.73 10.13
N PRO A 12 -5.11 -6.08 10.28
CA PRO A 12 -5.06 -4.64 10.40
C PRO A 12 -5.86 -4.02 9.26
N ARG A 13 -6.91 -3.26 9.58
CA ARG A 13 -7.77 -2.64 8.58
C ARG A 13 -6.94 -1.74 7.67
N ALA A 14 -5.89 -1.13 8.24
CA ALA A 14 -4.82 -0.47 7.51
C ALA A 14 -4.21 -1.31 6.37
N GLY A 15 -3.90 -2.58 6.63
CA GLY A 15 -3.28 -3.47 5.64
C GLY A 15 -4.22 -3.77 4.48
N HIS A 16 -5.51 -3.96 4.78
CA HIS A 16 -6.54 -4.15 3.75
C HIS A 16 -6.71 -2.90 2.88
N ASP A 17 -6.87 -1.73 3.49
CA ASP A 17 -7.05 -0.46 2.77
C ASP A 17 -5.84 -0.16 1.86
N LEU A 18 -4.63 -0.45 2.35
CA LEU A 18 -3.41 -0.29 1.57
C LEU A 18 -3.34 -1.28 0.40
N LEU A 19 -3.68 -2.56 0.64
CA LEU A 19 -3.73 -3.59 -0.39
C LEU A 19 -4.72 -3.25 -1.51
N VAL A 20 -5.91 -2.75 -1.17
CA VAL A 20 -6.91 -2.30 -2.14
C VAL A 20 -6.38 -1.17 -3.02
N GLY A 21 -5.66 -0.20 -2.42
CA GLY A 21 -5.00 0.86 -3.18
C GLY A 21 -3.95 0.34 -4.15
N ILE A 22 -3.12 -0.60 -3.70
CA ILE A 22 -2.08 -1.23 -4.53
C ILE A 22 -2.71 -2.00 -5.71
N ASP A 23 -3.76 -2.77 -5.45
CA ASP A 23 -4.49 -3.55 -6.46
C ASP A 23 -5.18 -2.66 -7.51
N GLY A 24 -5.60 -1.46 -7.13
CA GLY A 24 -6.15 -0.48 -8.08
C GLY A 24 -5.11 0.16 -9.00
N VAL A 25 -3.86 0.28 -8.54
CA VAL A 25 -2.78 0.99 -9.26
C VAL A 25 -1.94 0.05 -10.13
N LEU A 26 -1.61 -1.15 -9.65
CA LEU A 26 -0.73 -2.11 -10.34
C LEU A 26 -1.13 -2.41 -11.80
N PRO A 27 -2.42 -2.62 -12.14
CA PRO A 27 -2.84 -2.90 -13.52
C PRO A 27 -2.71 -1.70 -14.46
N ARG A 28 -2.64 -0.48 -13.93
CA ARG A 28 -2.64 0.78 -14.70
C ARG A 28 -1.24 1.22 -15.08
N ILE A 29 -0.28 1.06 -14.17
CA ILE A 29 1.09 1.56 -14.35
C ILE A 29 1.92 0.79 -15.39
N GLY A 30 1.40 -0.32 -15.92
CA GLY A 30 2.00 -1.07 -17.03
C GLY A 30 1.40 -0.73 -18.40
N GLN A 31 0.47 0.21 -18.48
CA GLN A 31 -0.18 0.59 -19.73
C GLN A 31 0.61 1.70 -20.44
N PRO A 32 0.57 1.77 -21.79
CA PRO A 32 1.33 2.76 -22.56
C PRO A 32 0.98 4.22 -22.24
N ASP A 33 -0.22 4.45 -21.74
CA ASP A 33 -0.82 5.74 -21.37
C ASP A 33 -0.92 5.93 -19.84
N ALA A 34 -0.12 5.19 -19.08
CA ALA A 34 -0.11 5.27 -17.63
C ALA A 34 0.23 6.70 -17.13
N ASP A 35 -0.74 7.31 -16.45
CA ASP A 35 -0.53 8.55 -15.72
C ASP A 35 0.11 8.26 -14.35
N GLY A 36 1.42 8.49 -14.27
CA GLY A 36 2.21 8.27 -13.06
C GLY A 36 1.83 9.21 -11.91
N ASP A 37 1.39 10.43 -12.20
CA ASP A 37 1.00 11.40 -11.17
C ASP A 37 -0.32 10.99 -10.53
N LEU A 38 -1.31 10.65 -11.36
CA LEU A 38 -2.60 10.14 -10.89
C LEU A 38 -2.43 8.83 -10.10
N ALA A 39 -1.61 7.90 -10.61
CA ALA A 39 -1.31 6.65 -9.91
C ALA A 39 -0.64 6.90 -8.54
N ALA A 40 0.26 7.89 -8.44
CA ALA A 40 0.87 8.27 -7.18
C ALA A 40 -0.15 8.90 -6.21
N GLU A 41 -1.08 9.74 -6.70
CA GLU A 41 -2.14 10.32 -5.88
C GLU A 41 -3.09 9.26 -5.30
N ASP A 42 -3.44 8.24 -6.10
CA ASP A 42 -4.25 7.12 -5.65
C ASP A 42 -3.56 6.34 -4.51
N LEU A 43 -2.25 6.08 -4.63
CA LEU A 43 -1.47 5.45 -3.56
C LEU A 43 -1.43 6.31 -2.29
N MET A 44 -1.27 7.63 -2.43
CA MET A 44 -1.27 8.55 -1.29
C MET A 44 -2.64 8.60 -0.61
N THR A 45 -3.72 8.53 -1.38
CA THR A 45 -5.09 8.42 -0.85
C THR A 45 -5.29 7.14 -0.05
N ALA A 46 -4.78 6.01 -0.55
CA ALA A 46 -4.81 4.73 0.18
C ALA A 46 -4.04 4.81 1.51
N LEU A 47 -2.86 5.45 1.52
CA LEU A 47 -2.09 5.69 2.74
C LEU A 47 -2.82 6.55 3.77
N VAL A 48 -3.54 7.58 3.32
CA VAL A 48 -4.36 8.42 4.21
C VAL A 48 -5.49 7.59 4.84
N ARG A 49 -6.23 6.79 4.05
CA ARG A 49 -7.29 5.90 4.56
C ARG A 49 -6.75 4.89 5.57
N CYS A 50 -5.63 4.27 5.25
CA CYS A 50 -4.92 3.38 6.15
C CYS A 50 -4.55 4.07 7.48
N ALA A 51 -4.06 5.32 7.44
CA ALA A 51 -3.71 6.05 8.66
C ALA A 51 -4.92 6.31 9.57
N THR A 52 -6.12 6.48 9.00
CA THR A 52 -7.36 6.67 9.78
C THR A 52 -7.83 5.42 10.52
N CYS A 53 -7.28 4.24 10.21
CA CYS A 53 -7.62 2.99 10.89
C CYS A 53 -6.94 2.83 12.26
N GLY A 54 -5.96 3.66 12.60
CA GLY A 54 -5.30 3.67 13.91
C GLY A 54 -4.26 2.56 14.13
N ASP A 55 -4.09 1.66 13.17
CA ASP A 55 -3.19 0.49 13.21
C ASP A 55 -2.07 0.54 12.16
N ILE A 56 -1.85 1.69 11.52
CA ILE A 56 -0.77 1.91 10.54
C ILE A 56 0.63 1.60 11.10
N SER A 57 0.83 1.69 12.42
CA SER A 57 2.09 1.31 13.08
C SER A 57 2.46 -0.16 12.86
N ARG A 58 1.47 -1.03 12.65
CA ARG A 58 1.67 -2.46 12.35
C ARG A 58 2.13 -2.72 10.92
N ILE A 59 1.95 -1.76 10.01
CA ILE A 59 2.33 -1.87 8.60
C ILE A 59 3.26 -0.73 8.15
N ARG A 60 4.04 -0.18 9.08
CA ARG A 60 4.85 1.02 8.85
C ARG A 60 5.84 0.84 7.69
N GLU A 61 6.42 -0.35 7.54
CA GLU A 61 7.38 -0.66 6.47
C GLU A 61 6.69 -0.69 5.10
N GLN A 62 5.54 -1.36 5.00
CA GLN A 62 4.70 -1.39 3.81
C GLN A 62 4.24 0.02 3.42
N ALA A 63 3.81 0.82 4.41
CA ALA A 63 3.42 2.20 4.18
C ALA A 63 4.59 3.08 3.71
N ALA A 64 5.83 2.83 4.15
CA ALA A 64 7.01 3.53 3.67
C ALA A 64 7.37 3.13 2.23
N ALA A 65 7.31 1.84 1.91
CA ALA A 65 7.53 1.32 0.56
C ALA A 65 6.50 1.86 -0.45
N VAL A 66 5.22 1.97 -0.05
CA VAL A 66 4.19 2.60 -0.91
C VAL A 66 4.48 4.09 -1.16
N ARG A 67 4.99 4.83 -0.16
CA ARG A 67 5.45 6.22 -0.38
C ARG A 67 6.61 6.30 -1.36
N LEU A 68 7.56 5.36 -1.26
CA LEU A 68 8.68 5.27 -2.20
C LEU A 68 8.19 4.97 -3.62
N ALA A 69 7.29 4.01 -3.78
CA ALA A 69 6.69 3.67 -5.08
C ALA A 69 5.94 4.87 -5.67
N ALA A 70 5.18 5.62 -4.87
CA ALA A 70 4.51 6.84 -5.32
C ALA A 70 5.52 7.90 -5.82
N ALA A 71 6.64 8.09 -5.11
CA ALA A 71 7.71 8.97 -5.56
C ALA A 71 8.36 8.49 -6.86
N GLN A 72 8.55 7.17 -7.03
CA GLN A 72 9.07 6.58 -8.27
C GLN A 72 8.11 6.78 -9.44
N LEU A 73 6.79 6.67 -9.25
CA LEU A 73 5.79 6.94 -10.29
C LEU A 73 5.84 8.38 -10.79
N ARG A 74 5.92 9.36 -9.87
CA ARG A 74 6.09 10.78 -10.21
C ARG A 74 7.40 11.07 -10.94
N ALA A 75 8.43 10.24 -10.71
CA ALA A 75 9.71 10.33 -11.41
C ALA A 75 9.71 9.56 -12.76
N GLY A 76 8.58 8.99 -13.18
CA GLY A 76 8.48 8.18 -14.40
C GLY A 76 9.16 6.81 -14.31
N LEU A 77 9.51 6.34 -13.11
CA LEU A 77 10.19 5.07 -12.86
C LEU A 77 9.17 3.92 -12.66
N PHE A 78 8.31 3.71 -13.65
CA PHE A 78 7.18 2.78 -13.57
C PHE A 78 7.57 1.33 -13.24
N GLU A 79 8.64 0.81 -13.84
CA GLU A 79 9.10 -0.55 -13.59
C GLU A 79 9.54 -0.76 -12.13
N ARG A 80 10.25 0.23 -11.57
CA ARG A 80 10.71 0.20 -10.18
C ARG A 80 9.52 0.29 -9.23
N ALA A 81 8.59 1.20 -9.49
CA ALA A 81 7.38 1.34 -8.70
C ALA A 81 6.56 0.05 -8.72
N ALA A 82 6.39 -0.58 -9.89
CA ALA A 82 5.67 -1.83 -10.03
C ALA A 82 6.35 -2.99 -9.28
N ALA A 83 7.68 -3.06 -9.30
CA ALA A 83 8.43 -4.05 -8.53
C ALA A 83 8.21 -3.87 -7.02
N GLU A 84 8.37 -2.64 -6.52
CA GLU A 84 8.16 -2.29 -5.12
C GLU A 84 6.72 -2.63 -4.66
N LEU A 85 5.71 -2.21 -5.43
CA LEU A 85 4.31 -2.46 -5.13
C LEU A 85 3.97 -3.96 -5.10
N ARG A 86 4.58 -4.78 -5.97
CA ARG A 86 4.37 -6.24 -5.96
C ARG A 86 4.96 -6.89 -4.71
N LEU A 87 6.10 -6.42 -4.22
CA LEU A 87 6.71 -6.90 -2.97
C LEU A 87 5.80 -6.56 -1.79
N VAL A 88 5.40 -5.29 -1.66
CA VAL A 88 4.49 -4.87 -0.59
C VAL A 88 3.16 -5.64 -0.64
N ARG A 89 2.63 -5.85 -1.84
CA ARG A 89 1.41 -6.64 -2.03
C ARG A 89 1.58 -8.07 -1.52
N ALA A 90 2.70 -8.73 -1.83
CA ALA A 90 2.98 -10.08 -1.36
C ALA A 90 3.07 -10.13 0.17
N ASP A 91 3.70 -9.13 0.80
CA ASP A 91 3.83 -9.04 2.26
C ASP A 91 2.49 -8.78 2.98
N LEU A 92 1.52 -8.17 2.28
CA LEU A 92 0.17 -7.90 2.81
C LEU A 92 -0.82 -9.04 2.58
N LEU A 93 -0.47 -10.03 1.75
CA LEU A 93 -1.29 -11.21 1.49
C LEU A 93 -1.05 -12.28 2.58
N PRO A 94 -2.08 -13.06 2.94
CA PRO A 94 -2.01 -14.11 3.95
C PRO A 94 -1.23 -15.36 3.52
#